data_AF-A0A7K1J7Q6-F1
#
_entry.id   AF-A0A7K1J7Q6-F1
#
_cell.length_a   1.000
_cell.length_b   1.000
_cell.length_c   1.000
_cell.angle_alpha   90.00
_cell.angle_beta   90.00
_cell.angle_gamma   90.00
#
_symmetry.space_group_name_H-M   'P 1'
#
loop_
_entity.id
_entity.type
_entity.pdbx_description
1 polymer ?
#
loop_
_entity_poly.entity_id
_entity_poly.type
_entity_poly.pdbx_seq_one_letter_code
_entity_poly.pdbx_strand_id
1 'polypeptide(L)'
;MKARGLNVLYDGNFEQFLAEDHDASTLKEDTDNALGTYCRMFHEPFFNIEENSIRVSAEELYRWVSWCIYYGRSKDEYPLANQ
;
A
#
# COMPACT_ATOMS: atom_id res chain seq x y z
N MET A 1 25.78 -7.58 0.67
CA MET A 1 24.84 -7.57 -0.48
C MET A 1 24.04 -6.28 -0.39
N LYS A 2 24.18 -5.38 -1.36
CA LYS A 2 23.46 -4.10 -1.40
C LYS A 2 22.14 -4.38 -2.13
N ALA A 3 21.03 -4.43 -1.40
CA ALA A 3 19.72 -4.46 -2.02
C ALA A 3 19.64 -3.22 -2.93
N ARG A 4 19.58 -3.44 -4.25
CA ARG A 4 19.25 -2.39 -5.19
C ARG A 4 17.77 -2.12 -4.98
N GLY A 5 17.46 -1.27 -3.99
CA GLY A 5 16.17 -0.63 -3.91
C GLY A 5 15.88 -0.05 -5.28
N LEU A 6 14.76 -0.46 -5.86
CA LEU A 6 14.23 0.09 -7.09
C LEU A 6 14.01 1.59 -6.84
N ASN A 7 15.04 2.40 -7.06
CA ASN A 7 14.93 3.85 -7.23
C ASN A 7 14.28 4.11 -8.60
N VAL A 8 13.05 3.65 -8.76
CA VAL A 8 12.14 4.23 -9.74
C VAL A 8 11.59 5.45 -9.03
N LEU A 9 12.27 6.58 -9.19
CA LEU A 9 11.73 7.89 -8.83
C LEU A 9 10.54 8.11 -9.76
N TYR A 10 9.36 7.64 -9.36
CA TYR A 10 8.11 7.97 -10.01
C TYR A 10 7.92 9.48 -9.79
N ASP A 11 8.02 10.26 -10.88
CA ASP A 11 7.81 11.72 -10.93
C ASP A 11 6.32 12.08 -10.90
N GLY A 12 5.43 11.08 -10.89
CA GLY A 12 4.01 11.30 -10.64
C GLY A 12 3.77 11.82 -9.22
N ASN A 13 2.65 12.51 -9.02
CA ASN A 13 2.15 12.70 -7.65
C ASN A 13 1.42 11.41 -7.23
N PHE A 14 1.51 11.05 -5.95
CA PHE A 14 0.82 9.91 -5.37
C PHE A 14 -0.69 9.90 -5.67
N GLU A 15 -1.34 11.06 -5.72
CA GLU A 15 -2.76 11.16 -6.10
C GLU A 15 -3.03 10.72 -7.53
N GLN A 16 -2.09 10.95 -8.46
CA GLN A 16 -2.23 10.50 -9.84
C GLN A 16 -2.05 8.98 -9.94
N PHE A 17 -1.10 8.42 -9.18
CA PHE A 17 -0.92 6.97 -9.06
C PHE A 17 -2.21 6.29 -8.55
N LEU A 18 -2.91 6.89 -7.59
CA LEU A 18 -4.19 6.39 -7.11
C LEU A 18 -5.32 6.52 -8.15
N ALA A 19 -5.34 7.60 -8.92
CA ALA A 19 -6.40 7.89 -9.88
C ALA A 19 -6.29 7.10 -11.20
N GLU A 20 -5.08 6.76 -11.63
CA GLU A 20 -4.83 5.97 -12.84
C GLU A 20 -5.26 4.50 -12.69
N ASP A 21 -5.32 4.00 -11.46
CA ASP A 21 -5.45 2.58 -11.16
C ASP A 21 -6.84 2.19 -10.61
N HIS A 22 -7.82 3.10 -10.61
CA HIS A 22 -9.00 2.91 -9.76
C HIS A 22 -10.36 3.37 -10.31
N ASP A 23 -11.30 2.44 -10.39
CA ASP A 23 -12.74 2.69 -10.49
C ASP A 23 -13.45 2.22 -9.20
N ALA A 24 -14.53 2.89 -8.79
CA ALA A 24 -15.22 2.55 -7.55
C ALA A 24 -15.78 1.10 -7.55
N SER A 25 -16.00 0.52 -8.74
CA SER A 25 -16.45 -0.88 -8.86
C SER A 25 -15.32 -1.92 -8.72
N THR A 26 -14.06 -1.51 -8.86
CA THR A 26 -12.88 -2.40 -8.83
C THR A 26 -12.09 -2.32 -7.52
N LEU A 27 -12.40 -1.36 -6.63
CA LEU A 27 -11.72 -1.09 -5.35
C LEU A 27 -11.28 -2.32 -4.58
N LYS A 28 -12.17 -3.31 -4.46
CA LYS A 28 -11.85 -4.54 -3.72
C LYS A 28 -10.75 -5.35 -4.41
N GLU A 29 -10.84 -5.53 -5.72
CA GLU A 29 -9.84 -6.26 -6.51
C GLU A 29 -8.50 -5.52 -6.51
N ASP A 30 -8.54 -4.20 -6.65
CA ASP A 30 -7.34 -3.34 -6.63
C ASP A 30 -6.65 -3.39 -5.27
N THR A 31 -7.44 -3.39 -4.18
CA THR A 31 -6.94 -3.58 -2.81
C THR A 31 -6.32 -4.96 -2.63
N ASP A 32 -6.99 -6.02 -3.07
CA ASP A 32 -6.49 -7.40 -2.97
C ASP A 32 -5.16 -7.55 -3.75
N ASN A 33 -5.06 -6.94 -4.93
CA ASN A 33 -3.85 -6.90 -5.76
C ASN A 33 -2.72 -6.10 -5.11
N ALA A 34 -3.02 -4.94 -4.54
CA ALA A 34 -2.06 -4.11 -3.81
C ALA A 34 -1.51 -4.87 -2.60
N LEU A 35 -2.36 -5.52 -1.80
CA LEU A 35 -1.95 -6.33 -0.65
C LEU A 35 -1.02 -7.48 -1.08
N GLY A 36 -1.34 -8.16 -2.18
CA GLY A 36 -0.48 -9.19 -2.76
C GLY A 36 0.89 -8.65 -3.20
N THR A 37 0.91 -7.44 -3.78
CA THR A 37 2.13 -6.76 -4.21
C THR A 37 2.99 -6.36 -3.01
N TYR A 38 2.39 -5.76 -1.99
CA TYR A 38 3.08 -5.43 -0.74
C TYR A 38 3.70 -6.68 -0.10
N CYS A 39 2.93 -7.77 0.02
CA CYS A 39 3.42 -9.02 0.60
C CYS A 39 4.64 -9.57 -0.13
N ARG A 40 4.68 -9.47 -1.47
CA ARG A 40 5.85 -9.85 -2.27
C ARG A 40 7.03 -8.91 -2.10
N MET A 41 6.78 -7.61 -1.93
CA MET A 41 7.80 -6.57 -1.82
C MET A 41 8.51 -6.58 -0.47
N PHE A 42 7.76 -6.75 0.62
CA PHE A 42 8.27 -6.68 1.99
C PHE A 42 8.43 -8.05 2.65
N HIS A 43 7.99 -9.13 2.01
CA HIS A 43 8.01 -10.50 2.55
C HIS A 43 7.24 -10.67 3.86
N GLU A 44 6.23 -9.82 4.09
CA GLU A 44 5.39 -9.82 5.28
C GLU A 44 3.94 -9.50 4.92
N PRO A 45 2.95 -10.02 5.68
CA PRO A 45 1.57 -9.62 5.49
C PRO A 45 1.36 -8.16 5.94
N PHE A 46 0.51 -7.44 5.20
CA PHE A 46 0.14 -6.08 5.58
C PHE A 46 -0.58 -6.05 6.94
N PHE A 47 -1.43 -7.04 7.20
CA PHE A 47 -2.16 -7.17 8.46
C PHE A 47 -1.72 -8.40 9.26
N ASN A 48 -1.68 -8.26 10.58
CA ASN A 48 -1.61 -9.39 11.49
C ASN A 48 -3.03 -9.79 11.89
N ILE A 49 -3.37 -11.08 11.69
CA ILE A 49 -4.70 -11.64 11.99
C ILE A 49 -5.05 -11.59 13.49
N GLU A 50 -4.03 -11.49 14.34
CA GLU A 50 -4.18 -11.34 15.80
C GLU A 50 -4.30 -9.87 16.24
N GLU A 51 -4.00 -8.92 15.34
CA GLU A 51 -4.08 -7.51 15.63
C GLU A 51 -5.50 -7.01 15.35
N ASN A 52 -6.12 -6.58 16.44
CA ASN A 52 -7.54 -6.34 16.58
C ASN A 52 -8.10 -5.40 15.50
N SER A 53 -8.89 -5.93 14.56
CA SER A 53 -9.85 -5.23 13.69
C SER A 53 -9.44 -3.80 13.30
N ILE A 54 -8.52 -3.66 12.35
CA ILE A 54 -8.14 -2.35 11.83
C ILE A 54 -9.41 -1.70 11.25
N ARG A 55 -9.86 -0.62 11.90
CA ARG A 55 -11.04 0.15 11.51
C ARG A 55 -10.70 1.10 10.37
N VAL A 56 -10.21 0.57 9.26
CA VAL A 56 -10.00 1.33 8.03
C VAL A 56 -11.06 0.93 7.02
N SER A 57 -11.59 1.90 6.30
CA SER A 57 -12.39 1.64 5.11
C SER A 57 -11.53 0.98 4.02
N ALA A 58 -12.18 0.37 3.02
CA ALA A 58 -11.47 -0.20 1.88
C ALA A 58 -10.66 0.85 1.11
N GLU A 59 -11.17 2.08 1.01
CA GLU A 59 -10.48 3.20 0.35
C GLU A 59 -9.22 3.63 1.12
N GLU A 60 -9.33 3.73 2.44
CA GLU A 60 -8.18 4.04 3.31
C GLU A 60 -7.13 2.94 3.27
N LEU A 61 -7.57 1.68 3.29
CA LEU A 61 -6.69 0.54 3.15
C LEU A 61 -5.94 0.56 1.82
N TYR A 62 -6.67 0.73 0.72
CA TYR A 62 -6.07 0.82 -0.61
C TYR A 62 -5.02 1.91 -0.66
N ARG A 63 -5.38 3.11 -0.21
CA ARG A 63 -4.47 4.26 -0.16
C ARG A 63 -3.24 3.98 0.69
N TRP A 64 -3.37 3.33 1.84
CA TRP A 64 -2.26 3.01 2.72
C TRP A 64 -1.30 2.00 2.07
N VAL A 65 -1.82 0.89 1.55
CA VAL A 65 -1.00 -0.14 0.88
C VAL A 65 -0.30 0.44 -0.34
N SER A 66 -1.03 1.23 -1.13
CA SER A 66 -0.49 1.94 -2.30
C SER A 66 0.61 2.91 -1.93
N TRP A 67 0.51 3.62 -0.79
CA TRP A 67 1.58 4.49 -0.30
C TRP A 67 2.84 3.70 0.02
N CYS A 68 2.71 2.55 0.69
CA CYS A 68 3.83 1.68 1.01
C CYS A 68 4.53 1.17 -0.25
N ILE A 69 3.77 0.73 -1.25
CA ILE A 69 4.30 0.27 -2.55
C ILE A 69 5.00 1.43 -3.27
N TYR A 70 4.32 2.57 -3.35
CA TYR A 70 4.79 3.75 -4.09
C TYR A 70 6.11 4.30 -3.54
N TYR A 71 6.19 4.49 -2.22
CA TYR A 71 7.38 5.04 -1.58
C TYR A 71 8.41 3.97 -1.19
N GLY A 72 8.07 2.69 -1.33
CA GLY A 72 8.90 1.57 -0.85
C GLY A 72 9.12 1.61 0.67
N ARG A 73 8.09 2.03 1.42
CA ARG A 73 8.11 2.25 2.87
C ARG A 73 7.27 1.19 3.59
N SER A 74 7.69 0.82 4.80
CA SER A 74 6.93 -0.13 5.62
C SER A 74 5.59 0.47 6.07
N LYS A 75 4.63 -0.39 6.41
CA LYS A 75 3.32 0.03 6.93
C LYS A 75 3.41 0.89 8.20
N ASP A 76 4.43 0.67 9.03
CA ASP A 76 4.67 1.40 10.28
C ASP A 76 5.13 2.86 10.06
N GLU A 77 5.65 3.16 8.87
CA GLU A 77 6.07 4.51 8.47
C GLU A 77 4.92 5.35 7.89
N TYR A 78 3.71 4.77 7.75
CA TYR A 78 2.60 5.49 7.15
C TYR A 78 2.13 6.63 8.06
N PRO A 79 2.01 7.88 7.55
CA PRO A 79 1.73 9.04 8.38
C PRO A 79 0.46 8.97 9.24
N LEU A 80 -0.54 8.18 8.84
CA LEU A 80 -1.81 8.04 9.56
C LEU A 80 -1.93 6.73 10.35
N ALA A 81 -0.92 5.85 10.33
CA ALA A 81 -0.96 4.57 11.03
C ALA A 81 -1.04 4.69 12.57
N ASN A 82 -0.61 5.84 13.10
CA ASN A 82 -0.50 6.10 14.55
C ASN A 82 -1.47 7.19 15.05
N GLN A 83 -2.49 7.57 14.26
CA GLN A 83 -3.54 8.51 14.69
C GLN A 83 -4.73 7.79 15.32
#